data_AF-A0A352WST9-F1
#
_entry.id   AF-A0A352WST9-F1
#
_cell.length_a   1.000
_cell.length_b   1.000
_cell.length_c   1.000
_cell.angle_alpha   90.00
_cell.angle_beta   90.00
_cell.angle_gamma   90.00
#
_symmetry.space_group_name_H-M   'P 1'
#
loop_
_entity.id
_entity.type
_entity.pdbx_description
1 polymer ?
#
loop_
_entity_poly.entity_id
_entity_poly.type
_entity_poly.pdbx_seq_one_letter_code
_entity_poly.pdbx_strand_id
1 'polypeptide(L)'
;AKGDEDKISSGISRMLEEDLTVRYVNNAETKQLLIYGLGEMHIDVAMSKLKNRNGVSVDLTPEKIAYRETIKKTVQVQGKHKKQSGGHGQYGDVRIEFSPGDEPGLTFTETIFGGSVPKNFHP
;
A
#
# COMPACT_ATOMS: atom_id res chain seq x y z
N ALA A 1 -13.06 -18.17 -5.75
CA ALA A 1 -13.31 -19.41 -5.00
C ALA A 1 -11.99 -19.84 -4.38
N LYS A 2 -11.91 -20.07 -3.05
CA LYS A 2 -10.64 -20.33 -2.34
C LYS A 2 -9.80 -21.47 -2.95
N GLY A 3 -10.45 -22.52 -3.44
CA GLY A 3 -9.75 -23.69 -3.99
C GLY A 3 -8.96 -23.44 -5.28
N ASP A 4 -9.27 -22.38 -6.03
CA ASP A 4 -8.51 -22.04 -7.25
C ASP A 4 -7.24 -21.24 -6.91
N GLU A 5 -7.28 -20.40 -5.87
CA GLU A 5 -6.09 -19.67 -5.37
C GLU A 5 -5.02 -20.62 -4.83
N ASP A 6 -5.42 -21.68 -4.10
CA ASP A 6 -4.50 -22.70 -3.60
C ASP A 6 -3.86 -23.51 -4.74
N LYS A 7 -4.61 -23.78 -5.82
CA LYS A 7 -4.08 -24.44 -7.02
C LYS A 7 -3.15 -23.54 -7.83
N ILE A 8 -3.45 -22.24 -7.91
CA ILE A 8 -2.59 -21.24 -8.56
C ILE A 8 -1.25 -21.17 -7.82
N SER A 9 -1.28 -21.00 -6.49
CA SER A 9 -0.04 -20.86 -5.70
C SER A 9 0.85 -22.10 -5.77
N SER A 10 0.27 -23.31 -5.70
CA SER A 10 1.00 -24.57 -5.83
C SER A 10 1.53 -24.79 -7.26
N GLY A 11 0.74 -24.44 -8.29
CA GLY A 11 1.17 -24.51 -9.69
C GLY A 11 2.32 -23.56 -10.00
N ILE A 12 2.25 -22.32 -9.52
CA ILE A 12 3.31 -21.31 -9.69
C ILE A 12 4.58 -21.74 -8.96
N SER A 13 4.46 -22.25 -7.73
CA SER A 13 5.62 -22.73 -6.96
C SER A 13 6.42 -23.78 -7.72
N ARG A 14 5.73 -24.74 -8.33
CA ARG A 14 6.36 -25.79 -9.15
C ARG A 14 6.97 -25.25 -10.44
N MET A 15 6.35 -24.24 -11.05
CA MET A 15 6.88 -23.57 -12.23
C MET A 15 8.16 -22.78 -11.93
N LEU A 16 8.24 -22.15 -10.75
CA LEU A 16 9.44 -21.44 -10.30
C LEU A 16 10.63 -22.38 -10.03
N GLU A 17 10.36 -23.64 -9.65
CA GLU A 17 11.41 -24.67 -9.52
C GLU A 17 11.97 -25.10 -10.89
N GLU A 18 11.15 -25.07 -11.94
CA GLU A 18 11.56 -25.44 -13.31
C GLU A 18 12.22 -24.27 -14.05
N ASP A 19 11.75 -23.04 -13.83
CA ASP A 19 12.21 -21.83 -14.50
C ASP A 19 12.55 -20.72 -13.50
N LEU A 20 13.84 -20.58 -13.21
CA LEU A 20 14.38 -19.56 -12.30
C LEU A 20 14.30 -18.13 -12.86
N THR A 21 13.89 -17.95 -14.12
CA THR A 21 13.74 -16.63 -14.75
C THR A 21 12.35 -16.03 -14.58
N VAL A 22 11.39 -16.83 -14.10
CA VAL A 22 10.09 -16.35 -13.67
C VAL A 22 10.17 -15.91 -12.21
N ARG A 23 9.49 -14.82 -11.88
CA ARG A 23 9.32 -14.37 -10.48
C ARG A 23 7.85 -14.15 -10.18
N TYR A 24 7.45 -14.51 -8.97
CA TYR A 24 6.09 -14.31 -8.46
C TYR A 24 6.14 -13.47 -7.19
N VAL A 25 5.28 -12.46 -7.10
CA VAL A 25 5.21 -11.55 -5.94
C VAL A 25 3.75 -11.21 -5.64
N ASN A 26 3.37 -11.31 -4.37
CA ASN A 26 2.11 -10.74 -3.89
C ASN A 26 2.36 -9.26 -3.52
N ASN A 27 1.75 -8.34 -4.27
CA ASN A 27 1.82 -6.92 -3.97
C ASN A 27 0.77 -6.56 -2.90
N ALA A 28 1.23 -6.26 -1.69
CA ALA A 28 0.37 -5.92 -0.55
C ALA A 28 -0.35 -4.57 -0.71
N GLU A 29 0.22 -3.63 -1.46
CA GLU A 29 -0.37 -2.29 -1.67
C GLU A 29 -1.54 -2.36 -2.67
N THR A 30 -1.36 -3.06 -3.79
CA THR A 30 -2.39 -3.17 -4.85
C THR A 30 -3.30 -4.38 -4.69
N LYS A 31 -2.95 -5.31 -3.78
CA LYS A 31 -3.58 -6.61 -3.56
C LYS A 31 -3.65 -7.46 -4.85
N GLN A 32 -2.63 -7.33 -5.70
CA GLN A 32 -2.50 -8.12 -6.93
C GLN A 32 -1.38 -9.16 -6.80
N LEU A 33 -1.58 -10.28 -7.47
CA LEU A 33 -0.54 -11.28 -7.71
C LEU A 33 0.20 -10.88 -8.98
N LEU A 34 1.48 -10.58 -8.85
CA LEU A 34 2.35 -10.15 -9.95
C LEU A 34 3.23 -11.31 -10.40
N ILE A 35 3.31 -11.48 -11.71
CA ILE A 35 4.26 -12.40 -12.36
C ILE A 35 5.21 -11.58 -13.23
N TYR A 36 6.50 -11.90 -13.13
CA TYR A 36 7.55 -11.31 -13.94
C TYR A 36 8.20 -12.40 -14.79
N GLY A 37 8.57 -12.03 -16.01
CA GLY A 37 9.37 -12.85 -16.89
C GLY A 37 10.23 -11.96 -17.79
N LEU A 38 11.11 -12.60 -18.56
CA LEU A 38 12.01 -11.95 -19.52
C LEU A 38 11.31 -11.12 -20.61
N GLY A 39 10.02 -11.35 -20.86
CA GLY A 39 9.22 -10.61 -21.82
C GLY A 39 7.80 -11.17 -21.92
N GLU A 40 6.95 -10.50 -22.72
CA GLU A 40 5.54 -10.86 -22.90
C GLU A 40 5.37 -12.31 -23.38
N MET A 41 6.08 -12.70 -24.44
CA MET A 41 6.05 -14.07 -24.96
C MET A 41 6.44 -15.11 -23.91
N HIS A 42 7.37 -14.78 -23.00
CA HIS A 42 7.77 -15.70 -21.95
C HIS A 42 6.63 -15.90 -20.93
N ILE A 43 5.96 -14.82 -20.55
CA ILE A 43 4.81 -14.86 -19.64
C ILE A 43 3.66 -15.68 -20.26
N ASP A 44 3.37 -15.49 -21.55
CA ASP A 44 2.33 -16.24 -22.26
C ASP A 44 2.60 -17.75 -22.31
N VAL A 45 3.86 -18.13 -22.57
CA VAL A 45 4.28 -19.54 -22.56
C VAL A 45 4.21 -20.12 -21.14
N ALA A 46 4.60 -19.35 -20.13
CA ALA A 46 4.51 -19.76 -18.72
C ALA A 46 3.04 -20.00 -18.30
N MET A 47 2.13 -19.09 -18.65
CA MET A 47 0.69 -19.26 -18.38
C MET A 47 0.10 -20.45 -19.15
N SER A 48 0.50 -20.66 -20.40
CA SER A 48 0.08 -21.81 -21.20
C SER A 48 0.53 -23.14 -20.59
N LYS A 49 1.77 -23.20 -20.08
CA LYS A 49 2.28 -24.38 -19.36
C LYS A 49 1.49 -24.64 -18.07
N LEU A 50 1.21 -23.60 -17.31
CA LEU A 50 0.45 -23.68 -16.05
C LEU A 50 -0.98 -24.20 -16.31
N LYS A 51 -1.63 -23.73 -17.38
CA LYS A 51 -2.94 -24.22 -17.81
C LYS A 51 -2.90 -25.69 -18.23
N ASN A 52 -1.92 -26.09 -19.04
CA ASN A 52 -1.84 -27.45 -19.57
C ASN A 52 -1.43 -28.51 -18.52
N ARG A 53 -0.53 -28.16 -17.59
CA ARG A 53 -0.02 -29.11 -16.59
C ARG A 53 -0.83 -29.15 -15.31
N ASN A 54 -1.29 -27.98 -14.83
CA ASN A 54 -1.96 -27.87 -13.54
C ASN A 54 -3.47 -27.68 -13.68
N GLY A 55 -3.99 -27.52 -14.91
CA GLY A 55 -5.42 -27.32 -15.17
C GLY A 55 -5.94 -25.98 -14.66
N VAL A 56 -5.04 -25.01 -14.41
CA VAL A 56 -5.37 -23.72 -13.83
C VAL A 56 -5.42 -22.66 -14.92
N SER A 57 -6.59 -22.03 -15.10
CA SER A 57 -6.72 -20.87 -15.98
C SER A 57 -6.47 -19.60 -15.18
N VAL A 58 -5.58 -18.74 -15.66
CA VAL A 58 -5.26 -17.45 -15.03
C VAL A 58 -5.54 -16.35 -16.05
N ASP A 59 -6.29 -15.34 -15.64
CA ASP A 59 -6.53 -14.14 -16.45
C ASP A 59 -5.45 -13.11 -16.14
N LEU A 60 -4.75 -12.65 -17.18
CA LEU A 60 -3.75 -11.58 -17.07
C LEU A 60 -4.44 -10.22 -17.15
N THR A 61 -4.12 -9.35 -16.20
CA THR A 61 -4.55 -7.96 -16.20
C THR A 61 -3.35 -7.05 -16.03
N PRO A 62 -3.36 -5.84 -16.63
CA PRO A 62 -2.33 -4.84 -16.37
C PRO A 62 -2.15 -4.57 -14.87
N GLU A 63 -0.91 -4.29 -14.48
CA GLU A 63 -0.56 -3.92 -13.12
C GLU A 63 -1.21 -2.59 -12.72
N LYS A 64 -1.63 -2.50 -11.47
CA LYS A 64 -2.07 -1.22 -10.90
C LYS A 64 -0.85 -0.45 -10.42
N ILE A 65 -0.82 0.84 -10.77
CA ILE A 65 0.18 1.77 -10.26
C ILE A 65 -0.28 2.28 -8.90
N ALA A 66 0.53 2.07 -7.87
CA ALA A 66 0.29 2.62 -6.53
C ALA A 66 0.66 4.11 -6.50
N TYR A 67 -0.28 4.97 -6.88
CA TYR A 67 -0.08 6.41 -6.86
C TYR A 67 0.07 6.93 -5.41
N ARG A 68 0.93 7.94 -5.25
CA ARG A 68 1.13 8.67 -3.99
C ARG A 68 0.80 10.14 -4.19
N GLU A 69 0.27 10.77 -3.14
CA GLU A 69 -0.08 12.19 -3.15
C GLU A 69 0.87 12.97 -2.24
N THR A 70 1.21 14.19 -2.64
CA THR A 70 1.97 15.14 -1.83
C THR A 70 1.43 16.55 -2.03
N ILE A 71 1.54 17.37 -0.99
CA ILE A 71 1.19 18.78 -1.07
C ILE A 71 2.31 19.55 -1.78
N LYS A 72 1.95 20.61 -2.52
CA LYS A 72 2.93 21.44 -3.27
C LYS A 72 3.31 22.73 -2.57
N LYS A 73 2.53 23.15 -1.58
CA LYS A 73 2.70 24.44 -0.89
C LYS A 73 2.58 24.23 0.60
N THR A 74 3.33 25.02 1.35
CA THR A 74 3.17 25.09 2.80
C THR A 74 1.82 25.72 3.14
N VAL A 75 1.11 25.12 4.08
CA VAL A 75 -0.20 25.58 4.55
C VAL A 75 -0.30 25.46 6.05
N GLN A 76 -0.86 26.47 6.70
CA GLN A 76 -1.22 26.43 8.11
C GLN A 76 -2.72 26.25 8.25
N VAL A 77 -3.15 25.25 9.02
CA VAL A 77 -4.57 24.97 9.27
C VAL A 77 -4.84 24.76 10.76
N GLN A 78 -6.05 25.12 11.17
CA GLN A 78 -6.54 24.90 12.53
C GLN A 78 -7.43 23.65 12.58
N GLY A 79 -7.04 22.67 13.39
CA GLY A 79 -7.83 21.49 13.71
C GLY A 79 -8.52 21.65 15.06
N LYS A 80 -9.83 21.90 15.04
CA LYS A 80 -10.66 21.99 16.25
C LYS A 80 -11.59 20.80 16.36
N HIS A 81 -11.41 20.02 17.41
CA HIS A 81 -12.29 18.92 17.81
C HIS A 81 -13.05 19.32 19.08
N LYS A 82 -14.35 19.58 18.97
CA LYS A 82 -15.21 19.93 20.11
C LYS A 82 -16.40 18.97 20.18
N LYS A 83 -16.29 17.94 21.01
CA LYS A 83 -17.38 17.03 21.38
C LYS A 83 -17.67 17.17 22.88
N GLN A 84 -18.19 18.33 23.26
CA GLN A 84 -18.66 18.62 24.61
C GLN A 84 -19.98 19.41 24.54
N SER A 85 -21.03 18.91 25.18
CA SER A 85 -22.38 19.52 25.21
C SER A 85 -22.83 19.96 26.60
N GLY A 86 -21.96 19.90 27.61
CA GLY A 86 -22.29 20.37 28.98
C GLY A 86 -21.69 19.55 30.13
N GLY A 87 -20.55 18.87 29.94
CA GLY A 87 -19.89 18.05 30.97
C GLY A 87 -18.53 17.53 30.48
N HIS A 88 -18.03 16.41 31.02
CA HIS A 88 -16.85 15.73 30.50
C HIS A 88 -17.02 15.40 29.02
N GLY A 89 -16.04 15.77 28.20
CA GLY A 89 -16.07 15.59 26.76
C GLY A 89 -14.69 15.77 26.15
N GLN A 90 -14.60 15.58 24.84
CA GLN A 90 -13.34 15.75 24.12
C GLN A 90 -13.25 17.18 23.59
N TYR A 91 -12.16 17.87 23.95
CA TYR A 91 -11.81 19.16 23.39
C TYR A 91 -10.35 19.14 22.94
N GLY A 92 -10.10 19.60 21.71
CA GLY A 92 -8.76 19.83 21.19
C GLY A 92 -8.83 20.96 20.18
N ASP A 93 -7.86 21.87 20.23
CA ASP A 93 -7.71 22.95 19.27
C ASP A 93 -6.23 23.14 19.01
N VAL A 94 -5.78 22.75 17.81
CA VAL A 94 -4.37 22.78 17.42
C VAL A 94 -4.23 23.52 16.09
N ARG A 95 -3.13 24.24 15.93
CA ARG A 95 -2.70 24.76 14.64
C ARG A 95 -1.51 23.94 14.17
N ILE A 96 -1.59 23.43 12.95
CA ILE A 96 -0.55 22.61 12.34
C ILE A 96 -0.12 23.30 11.06
N GLU A 97 1.18 23.41 10.88
CA GLU A 97 1.80 23.76 9.62
C GLU A 97 2.17 22.48 8.87
N PHE A 98 1.70 22.35 7.64
CA PHE A 98 2.06 21.29 6.73
C PHE A 98 2.94 21.87 5.62
N SER A 99 4.10 21.26 5.39
CA SER A 99 5.01 21.60 4.30
C SER A 99 5.28 20.38 3.42
N PRO A 100 5.60 20.58 2.12
CA PRO A 100 6.13 19.51 1.28
C PRO A 100 7.46 19.01 1.85
N GLY A 101 7.61 17.69 2.01
CA GLY A 101 8.88 17.07 2.38
C GLY A 101 9.72 16.70 1.16
N ASP A 102 11.04 16.69 1.34
CA ASP A 102 12.00 16.28 0.31
C ASP A 102 12.08 14.74 0.16
N GLU A 103 11.75 14.01 1.23
CA GLU A 103 11.77 12.55 1.27
C GLU A 103 10.36 11.95 1.44
N PRO A 104 10.12 10.72 0.92
CA PRO A 104 8.87 10.02 1.14
C PRO A 104 8.67 9.71 2.63
N GLY A 105 7.53 10.15 3.18
CA GLY A 105 7.18 9.87 4.57
C GLY A 105 6.50 11.07 5.23
N LEU A 106 6.33 10.98 6.55
CA LEU A 106 5.84 12.07 7.38
C LEU A 106 6.91 12.38 8.43
N THR A 107 7.34 13.64 8.47
CA THR A 107 8.20 14.16 9.54
C THR A 107 7.37 15.05 10.44
N PHE A 108 7.40 14.75 11.73
CA PHE A 108 6.72 15.56 12.73
C PHE A 108 7.74 16.45 13.44
N THR A 109 7.41 17.72 13.60
CA THR A 109 8.22 18.68 14.36
C THR A 109 7.32 19.44 15.29
N GLU A 110 7.78 19.63 16.53
CA GLU A 110 7.00 20.28 17.58
C GLU A 110 7.45 21.73 17.73
N THR A 111 6.51 22.66 17.63
CA THR A 111 6.72 24.06 18.02
C THR A 111 5.59 24.46 18.95
N ILE A 112 5.76 24.19 20.25
CA ILE A 112 4.73 24.42 21.26
C ILE A 112 5.26 25.43 22.28
N PHE A 113 4.57 26.57 22.36
CA PHE A 113 4.88 27.60 23.34
C PHE A 113 4.08 27.39 24.63
N GLY A 114 4.72 27.57 25.79
CA GLY A 114 4.02 27.62 27.09
C GLY A 114 3.26 26.36 27.53
N GLY A 115 3.52 25.19 26.92
CA GLY A 115 2.85 23.94 27.29
C GLY A 115 1.35 23.90 26.97
N SER A 116 0.89 24.70 26.00
CA SER A 116 -0.54 24.77 25.62
C SER A 116 -1.13 23.44 25.14
N VAL A 117 -0.29 22.47 24.78
CA VAL A 117 -0.67 21.09 24.48
C VAL A 117 0.13 20.15 25.40
N PRO A 118 -0.51 19.30 26.22
CA PRO A 118 0.19 18.35 27.06
C PRO A 118 1.04 17.36 26.24
N LYS A 119 2.24 17.02 26.74
CA LYS A 119 3.22 16.16 26.05
C LYS A 119 2.69 14.78 25.65
N ASN A 120 1.71 14.27 26.38
CA ASN A 120 1.11 12.97 26.11
C ASN A 120 0.28 12.93 24.80
N PHE A 121 0.04 14.09 24.18
CA PHE A 121 -0.73 14.21 22.94
C PHE A 121 0.13 14.66 21.75
N HIS A 122 1.45 14.65 21.89
CA HIS A 122 2.36 14.94 20.78
C HIS A 122 2.46 13.71 19.86
N PRO A 123 2.53 13.91 18.52
CA PRO A 123 2.55 12.82 17.54
C PRO A 123 3.86 12.03 17.48
#